data_AF-A0A931KJ60-F1
#
_entry.id   AF-A0A931KJ60-F1
#
_cell.length_a   1.000
_cell.length_b   1.000
_cell.length_c   1.000
_cell.angle_alpha   90.00
_cell.angle_beta   90.00
_cell.angle_gamma   90.00
#
_symmetry.space_group_name_H-M   'P 1'
#
loop_
_entity.id
_entity.type
_entity.pdbx_description
1 polymer ?
#
loop_
_entity_poly.entity_id
_entity_poly.type
_entity_poly.pdbx_seq_one_letter_code
_entity_poly.pdbx_strand_id
1 'polypeptide(L)'
;MEAQRQGHTQRLEEIQVQADIAESNALYSHASQPSGVKWVEALRASVRPIITYAFFILFATVKTAALFKLLDQGVGITDGLIAVWDGETQALFAAVMSFWFGQRALAKFRSNP
;
A
#
# COMPACT_ATOMS: atom_id res chain seq x y z
N MET A 1 -1.87 37.54 18.71
CA MET A 1 -0.77 36.69 19.23
C MET A 1 -0.97 35.19 18.94
N GLU A 2 -2.18 34.72 18.66
CA GLU A 2 -2.45 33.29 18.36
C GLU A 2 -2.08 32.87 16.93
N ALA A 3 -2.26 33.75 15.94
CA ALA A 3 -1.89 33.49 14.54
C ALA A 3 -0.37 33.23 14.33
N GLN A 4 0.49 33.88 15.12
CA GLN A 4 1.94 33.64 15.06
C GLN A 4 2.34 32.29 15.68
N ARG A 5 1.58 31.80 16.67
CA ARG A 5 1.81 30.48 17.28
C ARG A 5 1.42 29.35 16.33
N GLN A 6 0.28 29.50 15.66
CA GLN A 6 -0.20 28.56 14.65
C GLN A 6 0.77 28.44 13.45
N GLY A 7 1.32 29.57 12.99
CA GLY A 7 2.34 29.55 11.92
C GLY A 7 3.66 28.94 12.37
N HIS A 8 4.04 29.06 13.64
CA HIS A 8 5.24 28.42 14.17
C HIS A 8 5.09 26.90 14.30
N THR A 9 3.95 26.41 14.78
CA THR A 9 3.68 24.97 14.87
C THR A 9 3.62 24.32 13.50
N GLN A 10 3.03 24.99 12.49
CA GLN A 10 3.01 24.50 11.12
C GLN A 10 4.41 24.39 10.51
N ARG A 11 5.29 25.37 10.74
CA ARG A 11 6.69 25.29 10.27
C ARG A 11 7.48 24.16 10.93
N LEU A 12 7.25 23.90 12.21
CA LEU A 12 7.93 22.80 12.92
C LEU A 12 7.49 21.44 12.37
N GLU A 13 6.19 21.27 12.13
CA GLU A 13 5.63 20.05 11.52
C GLU A 13 6.16 19.84 10.10
N GLU A 14 6.24 20.90 9.30
CA GLU A 14 6.83 20.84 7.96
C GLU A 14 8.32 20.45 7.99
N ILE A 15 9.11 21.02 8.91
CA ILE A 15 10.53 20.70 9.06
C ILE A 15 10.72 19.23 9.47
N GLN A 16 9.88 18.70 10.36
CA GLN A 16 9.94 17.29 10.78
C GLN A 16 9.59 16.34 9.64
N VAL A 17 8.53 16.63 8.88
CA VAL A 17 8.15 15.83 7.70
C VAL A 17 9.25 15.88 6.64
N GLN A 18 9.87 17.03 6.41
CA GLN A 18 11.00 17.15 5.49
C GLN A 18 12.23 16.36 5.96
N ALA A 19 12.51 16.34 7.26
CA ALA A 19 13.61 15.58 7.84
C ALA A 19 13.42 14.06 7.67
N ASP A 20 12.21 13.54 7.95
CA ASP A 20 11.87 12.12 7.77
C ASP A 20 11.97 11.70 6.29
N ILE A 21 11.54 12.59 5.37
CA ILE A 21 11.68 12.37 3.93
C ILE A 21 13.15 12.36 3.52
N ALA A 22 13.97 13.27 4.06
CA ALA A 22 15.41 13.34 3.77
C ALA A 22 16.14 12.10 4.29
N GLU A 23 15.83 11.63 5.50
CA GLU A 23 16.39 10.41 6.07
C GLU A 23 15.98 9.18 5.25
N SER A 24 14.69 9.07 4.90
CA SER A 24 14.19 7.98 4.06
C SER A 24 14.86 7.99 2.68
N ASN A 25 15.00 9.15 2.04
CA ASN A 25 15.69 9.30 0.76
C ASN A 25 17.18 8.97 0.84
N ALA A 26 17.86 9.31 1.94
CA ALA A 26 19.25 8.95 2.18
C ALA A 26 19.43 7.43 2.39
N LEU A 27 18.47 6.78 3.06
CA LEU A 27 18.43 5.33 3.17
C LEU A 27 18.22 4.66 1.80
N TYR A 28 17.32 5.22 0.98
CA TYR A 28 17.07 4.74 -0.37
C TYR A 28 18.28 4.91 -1.28
N SER A 29 18.98 6.05 -1.24
CA SER A 29 20.15 6.32 -2.09
C SER A 29 21.33 5.39 -1.77
N HIS A 30 21.52 5.01 -0.51
CA HIS A 30 22.50 4.00 -0.13
C HIS A 30 22.09 2.57 -0.53
N ALA A 31 20.80 2.23 -0.47
CA ALA A 31 20.29 0.90 -0.86
C ALA A 31 20.19 0.68 -2.39
N SER A 32 20.28 1.77 -3.17
CA SER A 32 20.15 1.77 -4.63
C SER A 32 21.47 2.00 -5.35
N GLN A 33 22.58 1.46 -4.82
CA GLN A 33 23.78 1.29 -5.62
C GLN A 33 23.48 0.36 -6.83
N PRO A 34 23.61 0.85 -8.08
CA PRO A 34 23.32 0.06 -9.26
C PRO A 34 24.29 -1.11 -9.34
N SER A 35 23.79 -2.33 -9.46
CA SER A 35 24.62 -3.54 -9.65
C SER A 35 25.36 -3.58 -11.00
N GLY A 36 25.17 -2.56 -11.85
CA GLY A 36 25.73 -2.47 -13.20
C GLY A 36 25.03 -3.34 -14.24
N VAL A 37 24.09 -4.19 -13.83
CA VAL A 37 23.46 -5.21 -14.68
C VAL A 37 21.96 -4.95 -14.83
N LYS A 38 21.56 -4.42 -15.99
CA LYS A 38 20.19 -3.97 -16.30
C LYS A 38 19.10 -5.05 -16.08
N TRP A 39 19.40 -6.32 -16.31
CA TRP A 39 18.41 -7.41 -16.11
C TRP A 39 18.17 -7.71 -14.63
N VAL A 40 19.19 -7.57 -13.78
CA VAL A 40 19.06 -7.76 -12.31
C VAL A 40 18.25 -6.63 -11.70
N GLU A 41 18.43 -5.40 -12.19
CA GLU A 41 17.64 -4.25 -11.76
C GLU A 41 16.18 -4.36 -12.19
N ALA A 42 15.91 -4.79 -13.43
CA ALA A 42 14.55 -5.06 -13.89
C ALA A 42 13.87 -6.16 -13.05
N LEU A 43 14.60 -7.23 -12.70
CA LEU A 43 14.09 -8.31 -11.87
C LEU A 43 13.80 -7.84 -10.43
N ARG A 44 14.71 -7.08 -9.81
CA ARG A 44 14.49 -6.50 -8.46
C ARG A 44 13.34 -5.51 -8.46
N ALA A 45 13.22 -4.69 -9.51
CA ALA A 45 12.12 -3.75 -9.66
C ALA A 45 10.77 -4.47 -9.85
N SER A 46 10.76 -5.64 -10.50
CA SER A 46 9.53 -6.43 -10.71
C SER A 46 9.10 -7.26 -9.51
N VAL A 47 10.02 -7.65 -8.61
CA VAL A 47 9.69 -8.46 -7.42
C VAL A 47 8.61 -7.78 -6.56
N ARG A 48 8.68 -6.46 -6.39
CA ARG A 48 7.72 -5.68 -5.60
C ARG A 48 6.27 -5.81 -6.14
N PRO A 49 5.97 -5.51 -7.42
CA PRO A 49 4.62 -5.69 -7.96
C PRO A 49 4.21 -7.16 -8.08
N ILE A 50 5.12 -8.08 -8.41
CA ILE A 50 4.79 -9.52 -8.56
C ILE A 50 4.26 -10.09 -7.25
N ILE A 51 4.92 -9.82 -6.13
CA ILE A 51 4.49 -10.29 -4.81
C ILE A 51 3.10 -9.73 -4.48
N THR A 52 2.85 -8.44 -4.75
CA THR A 52 1.54 -7.81 -4.52
C THR A 52 0.43 -8.49 -5.30
N TYR A 53 0.64 -8.76 -6.60
CA TYR A 53 -0.37 -9.44 -7.41
C TYR A 53 -0.56 -10.90 -7.00
N ALA A 54 0.52 -11.61 -6.67
CA ALA A 54 0.45 -13.01 -6.23
C ALA A 54 -0.37 -13.18 -4.95
N PHE A 55 -0.13 -12.33 -3.94
CA PHE A 55 -0.92 -12.34 -2.70
C PHE A 55 -2.38 -11.94 -2.93
N PHE A 56 -2.64 -10.98 -3.82
CA PHE A 56 -4.00 -10.58 -4.15
C PHE A 56 -4.78 -11.70 -4.86
N ILE A 57 -4.14 -12.40 -5.82
CA ILE A 57 -4.73 -13.55 -6.50
C ILE A 57 -5.01 -14.67 -5.50
N LEU A 58 -4.02 -15.01 -4.66
CA LEU A 58 -4.19 -16.02 -3.62
C LEU A 58 -5.38 -15.67 -2.70
N PHE A 59 -5.45 -14.41 -2.24
CA PHE A 59 -6.54 -13.91 -1.42
C PHE A 59 -7.91 -14.06 -2.13
N ALA A 60 -8.00 -13.64 -3.39
CA ALA A 60 -9.22 -13.78 -4.18
C ALA A 60 -9.63 -15.25 -4.34
N THR A 61 -8.69 -16.13 -4.67
CA THR A 61 -8.93 -17.57 -4.79
C THR A 61 -9.44 -18.18 -3.49
N VAL A 62 -8.83 -17.85 -2.35
CA VAL A 62 -9.27 -18.34 -1.03
C VAL A 62 -10.69 -17.87 -0.72
N LYS A 63 -11.00 -16.58 -0.97
CA LYS A 63 -12.34 -16.03 -0.72
C LYS A 63 -13.39 -16.64 -1.65
N THR A 64 -13.05 -16.86 -2.92
CA THR A 64 -13.93 -17.58 -3.87
C THR A 64 -14.17 -19.02 -3.44
N ALA A 65 -13.14 -19.75 -3.00
CA ALA A 65 -13.29 -21.11 -2.48
C ALA A 65 -14.18 -21.15 -1.22
N ALA A 66 -14.02 -20.19 -0.31
CA ALA A 66 -14.87 -20.05 0.86
C ALA A 66 -16.34 -19.82 0.49
N LEU A 67 -16.60 -18.95 -0.50
CA LEU A 67 -17.96 -18.70 -1.01
C LEU A 67 -18.56 -19.97 -1.61
N PHE A 68 -17.82 -20.70 -2.46
CA PHE A 68 -18.31 -21.95 -3.04
C PHE A 68 -18.66 -22.98 -1.98
N LYS A 69 -17.85 -23.10 -0.93
CA LYS A 69 -18.15 -24.00 0.18
C LYS A 69 -19.43 -23.61 0.93
N LEU A 70 -19.70 -22.31 1.12
CA LEU A 70 -20.96 -21.87 1.73
C LEU A 70 -22.17 -22.17 0.85
N LEU A 71 -22.04 -21.97 -0.46
CA LEU A 71 -23.09 -22.32 -1.42
C LEU A 71 -23.37 -23.83 -1.42
N ASP A 72 -22.34 -24.67 -1.35
CA ASP A 72 -22.46 -26.13 -1.25
C ASP A 72 -23.16 -26.58 0.06
N GLN A 73 -23.03 -25.78 1.11
CA GLN A 73 -23.74 -25.97 2.39
C GLN A 73 -25.19 -25.46 2.37
N GLY A 74 -25.69 -25.01 1.21
CA GLY A 74 -27.05 -24.51 1.05
C GLY A 74 -27.27 -23.09 1.54
N VAL A 75 -26.20 -22.34 1.84
CA VAL A 75 -26.31 -20.91 2.17
C VAL A 75 -26.67 -20.14 0.90
N GLY A 76 -27.65 -19.25 0.98
CA GLY A 76 -28.02 -18.39 -0.14
C GLY A 76 -26.86 -17.51 -0.59
N ILE A 77 -26.78 -17.21 -1.89
CA ILE A 77 -25.64 -16.46 -2.46
C ILE A 77 -25.44 -15.09 -1.81
N THR A 78 -26.51 -14.39 -1.46
CA THR A 78 -26.46 -13.08 -0.80
C THR A 78 -25.83 -13.19 0.59
N ASP A 79 -26.29 -14.15 1.39
CA ASP A 79 -25.78 -14.36 2.75
C ASP A 79 -24.34 -14.88 2.74
N GLY A 80 -24.01 -15.77 1.79
CA GLY A 80 -22.66 -16.25 1.57
C GLY A 80 -21.69 -15.12 1.19
N LEU A 81 -22.14 -14.16 0.37
CA LEU A 81 -21.33 -13.00 -0.01
C LEU A 81 -21.06 -12.08 1.18
N ILE A 82 -22.09 -11.82 2.01
CA ILE A 82 -21.96 -11.02 3.24
C ILE A 82 -21.02 -11.72 4.23
N ALA A 83 -21.12 -13.04 4.36
CA ALA A 83 -20.27 -13.82 5.26
C ALA A 83 -18.80 -13.84 4.82
N VAL A 84 -18.52 -13.94 3.52
CA VAL A 84 -17.14 -13.97 2.99
C VAL A 84 -16.53 -12.57 2.94
N TRP A 85 -17.36 -11.54 2.74
CA TRP A 85 -16.99 -10.12 2.72
C TRP A 85 -17.17 -9.44 4.09
N ASP A 86 -16.66 -10.11 5.12
CA ASP A 86 -16.69 -9.66 6.51
C ASP A 86 -15.89 -8.35 6.75
N GLY A 87 -16.06 -7.75 7.93
CA GLY A 87 -15.42 -6.49 8.28
C GLY A 87 -13.89 -6.55 8.32
N GLU A 88 -13.31 -7.69 8.72
CA GLU A 88 -11.85 -7.89 8.74
C GLU A 88 -11.29 -7.88 7.31
N THR A 89 -11.99 -8.53 6.39
CA THR A 89 -11.68 -8.60 4.97
C THR A 89 -11.78 -7.23 4.32
N GLN A 90 -12.81 -6.46 4.66
CA GLN A 90 -12.96 -5.09 4.21
C GLN A 90 -11.82 -4.20 4.72
N ALA A 91 -11.43 -4.33 5.98
CA ALA A 91 -10.33 -3.58 6.57
C ALA A 91 -8.99 -3.91 5.91
N LEU A 92 -8.70 -5.20 5.69
CA LEU A 92 -7.50 -5.65 4.99
C LEU A 92 -7.49 -5.14 3.54
N PHE A 93 -8.62 -5.24 2.83
CA PHE A 93 -8.74 -4.74 1.47
C PHE A 93 -8.49 -3.22 1.43
N ALA A 94 -9.13 -2.46 2.32
CA ALA A 94 -8.94 -1.01 2.43
C ALA A 94 -7.48 -0.64 2.72
N ALA A 95 -6.79 -1.38 3.59
CA ALA A 95 -5.37 -1.19 3.88
C ALA A 95 -4.49 -1.40 2.63
N VAL A 96 -4.73 -2.49 1.88
CA VAL A 96 -4.01 -2.78 0.62
C VAL A 96 -4.26 -1.70 -0.43
N MET A 97 -5.52 -1.29 -0.59
CA MET A 97 -5.89 -0.22 -1.53
C MET A 97 -5.25 1.12 -1.15
N SER A 98 -5.23 1.44 0.16
CA SER A 98 -4.59 2.65 0.67
C SER A 98 -3.07 2.63 0.47
N PHE A 99 -2.44 1.47 0.65
CA PHE A 99 -1.02 1.31 0.35
C PHE A 99 -0.74 1.51 -1.15
N TRP A 100 -1.53 0.89 -2.03
CA TRP A 100 -1.30 0.95 -3.48
C TRP A 100 -1.54 2.35 -4.05
N PHE A 101 -2.67 2.97 -3.70
CA PHE A 101 -3.00 4.32 -4.17
C PHE A 101 -2.24 5.41 -3.42
N GLY A 102 -2.00 5.24 -2.11
CA GLY A 102 -1.25 6.20 -1.29
C GLY A 102 0.21 6.33 -1.75
N GLN A 103 0.89 5.22 -2.02
CA GLN A 103 2.25 5.23 -2.55
C GLN A 103 2.32 5.91 -3.93
N ARG A 104 1.33 5.70 -4.80
CA ARG A 104 1.27 6.33 -6.13
C ARG A 104 0.95 7.83 -6.07
N ALA A 105 0.05 8.24 -5.17
CA ALA A 105 -0.27 9.64 -4.96
C ALA A 105 0.95 10.42 -4.44
N LEU A 106 1.63 9.88 -3.42
CA LEU A 106 2.85 10.47 -2.86
C LEU A 106 3.99 10.54 -3.89
N ALA A 107 4.14 9.52 -4.75
CA ALA A 107 5.12 9.55 -5.83
C ALA A 107 4.86 10.69 -6.83
N LYS A 108 3.60 11.02 -7.13
CA LYS A 108 3.23 12.11 -8.05
C LYS A 108 3.49 13.49 -7.45
N PHE A 109 3.19 13.68 -6.16
CA PHE A 109 3.50 14.93 -5.44
C PHE A 109 5.01 15.17 -5.37
N ARG A 110 5.81 14.13 -5.18
CA ARG A 110 7.28 14.27 -5.15
C ARG A 110 7.89 14.59 -6.52
N SER A 111 7.21 14.29 -7.63
CA SER A 111 7.71 14.52 -8.99
C SER A 111 7.35 15.89 -9.60
N ASN A 112 6.45 16.65 -8.97
CA ASN A 112 6.08 17.98 -9.43
C ASN A 112 6.44 18.99 -8.33
N PRO A 113 7.58 19.71 -8.46
CA PRO A 113 8.00 20.72 -7.48
C PRO A 113 7.00 21.88 -7.37
#